data_AF-A0A969EHX9-F1
#
_entry.id   AF-A0A969EHX9-F1
#
_cell.length_a   1.000
_cell.length_b   1.000
_cell.length_c   1.000
_cell.angle_alpha   90.00
_cell.angle_beta   90.00
_cell.angle_gamma   90.00
#
_symmetry.space_group_name_H-M   'P 1'
#
loop_
_entity.id
_entity.type
_entity.pdbx_description
1 polymer ?
#
loop_
_entity_poly.entity_id
_entity_poly.type
_entity_poly.pdbx_seq_one_letter_code
_entity_poly.pdbx_strand_id
1 'polypeptide(L)'
;MRGNIMGSGTALTGTQANRKGFAEASCGPFGFCIVSIMLSDTENYDRNKKSLQKFMDDVDFFEPNSKKPYEDFNWVDFLKDKQLVNYTYMTGASKKNELRFCPDGNFETYIKQTGFLKEQNRKYMGTKKGTWTVIGTGPSAKLVLSFEKIGNLEVVLEMQEERVSLNGERYFISANPKCK
;
A
#
# COMPACT_ATOMS: atom_id res chain seq x y z
N MET A 1 -12.53 29.74 12.17
CA MET A 1 -12.34 30.54 13.40
C MET A 1 -10.91 30.28 13.85
N ARG A 2 -10.02 31.29 13.89
CA ARG A 2 -8.62 31.09 14.32
C ARG A 2 -8.64 30.70 15.80
N GLY A 3 -8.34 29.45 16.11
CA GLY A 3 -8.20 29.00 17.49
C GLY A 3 -6.97 29.66 18.11
N ASN A 4 -7.16 30.40 19.20
CA ASN A 4 -6.04 30.90 20.00
C ASN A 4 -5.36 29.70 20.66
N ILE A 5 -4.16 29.38 20.22
CA ILE A 5 -3.29 28.49 20.97
C ILE A 5 -2.84 29.28 22.20
N MET A 6 -3.27 28.84 23.38
CA MET A 6 -2.61 29.25 24.62
C MET A 6 -1.15 28.82 24.48
N GLY A 7 -0.26 29.81 24.35
CA GLY A 7 1.13 29.59 23.99
C GLY A 7 1.79 28.50 24.83
N SER A 8 2.49 27.58 24.16
CA SER A 8 3.43 26.68 24.82
C SER A 8 4.78 27.38 24.90
N GLY A 9 5.26 27.65 26.11
CA GLY A 9 6.60 28.17 26.35
C GLY A 9 7.64 27.06 26.16
N THR A 10 8.33 27.03 25.03
CA THR A 10 9.47 26.13 24.81
C THR A 10 10.77 26.91 24.94
N ALA A 11 11.65 26.51 25.86
CA ALA A 11 12.98 27.08 26.01
C ALA A 11 14.06 26.14 25.45
N LEU A 12 14.92 26.65 24.57
CA LEU A 12 16.10 25.92 24.08
C LEU A 12 17.21 26.00 25.13
N THR A 13 17.49 24.90 25.81
CA THR A 13 18.54 24.81 26.83
C THR A 13 19.88 24.42 26.18
N GLY A 14 20.60 25.40 25.62
CA GLY A 14 21.95 25.21 25.06
C GLY A 14 22.55 26.52 24.55
N THR A 15 23.88 26.64 24.45
CA THR A 15 24.57 27.83 23.93
C THR A 15 24.29 27.99 22.44
N GLN A 16 23.23 28.73 22.13
CA GLN A 16 22.70 28.94 20.77
C GLN A 16 23.23 30.25 20.17
N ALA A 17 24.55 30.48 20.21
CA ALA A 17 25.12 31.65 19.54
C ALA A 17 24.71 31.60 18.05
N ASN A 18 24.04 32.65 17.57
CA ASN A 18 23.58 32.84 16.18
C ASN A 18 22.46 31.92 15.67
N ARG A 19 21.56 31.43 16.54
CA ARG A 19 20.35 30.72 16.13
C ARG A 19 19.07 31.43 16.57
N LYS A 20 18.00 31.28 15.80
CA LYS A 20 16.65 31.76 16.10
C LYS A 20 15.64 30.62 15.94
N GLY A 21 14.75 30.51 16.93
CA GLY A 21 13.63 29.56 16.92
C GLY A 21 12.32 30.22 16.49
N PHE A 22 11.43 29.45 15.89
CA PHE A 22 10.06 29.85 15.57
C PHE A 22 9.15 28.65 15.77
N ALA A 23 7.97 28.87 16.34
CA ALA A 23 6.93 27.85 16.45
C ALA A 23 5.62 28.46 15.99
N GLU A 24 4.87 27.69 15.20
CA GLU A 24 3.54 28.04 14.74
C GLU A 24 2.68 26.79 14.75
N ALA A 25 1.39 27.00 14.94
CA ALA A 25 0.46 25.91 14.89
C ALA A 25 -0.84 26.33 14.23
N SER A 26 -1.38 25.39 13.47
CA SER A 26 -2.61 25.54 12.69
C SER A 26 -3.57 24.46 13.14
N CYS A 27 -4.83 24.82 13.38
CA CYS A 27 -5.86 23.91 13.85
C CYS A 27 -6.96 23.79 12.81
N GLY A 28 -7.27 22.56 12.43
CA GLY A 28 -8.35 22.25 11.51
C GLY A 28 -9.72 22.34 12.16
N PRO A 29 -10.81 22.35 11.37
CA PRO A 29 -12.17 22.36 11.88
C PRO A 29 -12.56 21.04 12.60
N PHE A 30 -11.75 19.99 12.48
CA PHE A 30 -12.00 18.65 13.04
C PHE A 30 -11.32 18.41 14.39
N GLY A 31 -10.86 19.46 15.07
CA GLY A 31 -10.38 19.38 16.45
C GLY A 31 -8.92 18.93 16.63
N PHE A 32 -8.18 18.68 15.56
CA PHE A 32 -6.73 18.43 15.61
C PHE A 32 -5.91 19.63 15.13
N CYS A 33 -4.72 19.79 15.70
CA CYS A 33 -3.79 20.86 15.37
C CYS A 33 -2.44 20.29 14.95
N ILE A 34 -1.79 20.94 13.99
CA ILE A 34 -0.41 20.68 13.62
C ILE A 34 0.45 21.77 14.25
N VAL A 35 1.49 21.37 14.96
CA VAL A 35 2.53 22.27 15.48
C VAL A 35 3.80 22.05 14.68
N SER A 36 4.34 23.13 14.14
CA SER A 36 5.64 23.12 13.47
C SER A 36 6.63 23.98 14.22
N ILE A 37 7.83 23.44 14.42
CA ILE A 37 8.93 24.09 15.13
C ILE A 37 10.12 24.19 14.19
N MET A 38 10.66 25.39 14.04
CA MET A 38 11.83 25.69 13.23
C MET A 38 12.96 26.21 14.12
N LEU A 39 14.17 25.72 13.85
CA LEU A 39 15.42 26.31 14.32
C LEU A 39 16.27 26.69 13.10
N SER A 40 16.71 27.94 13.01
CA SER A 40 17.51 28.44 11.88
C SER A 40 18.69 29.27 12.40
N ASP A 41 19.75 29.37 11.61
CA ASP A 41 20.72 30.47 11.79
C ASP A 41 20.06 31.83 11.57
N THR A 42 20.65 32.88 12.15
CA THR A 42 20.14 34.24 12.09
C THR A 42 20.04 34.79 10.67
N GLU A 43 20.96 34.41 9.77
CA GLU A 43 21.02 34.92 8.39
C GLU A 43 19.86 34.39 7.54
N ASN A 44 19.50 33.12 7.71
CA ASN A 44 18.44 32.46 6.95
C ASN A 44 17.07 32.46 7.63
N TYR A 45 16.97 33.04 8.84
CA TYR A 45 15.77 32.95 9.68
C TYR A 45 14.50 33.40 8.95
N ASP A 46 14.50 34.58 8.34
CA ASP A 46 13.29 35.12 7.71
C ASP A 46 12.87 34.34 6.46
N ARG A 47 13.84 33.82 5.71
CA ARG A 47 13.57 32.95 4.56
C ARG A 47 12.93 31.65 5.02
N ASN A 48 13.54 30.99 6.00
CA ASN A 48 13.07 29.70 6.49
C ASN A 48 11.72 29.82 7.22
N LYS A 49 11.51 30.92 7.97
CA LYS A 49 10.22 31.24 8.58
C LYS A 49 9.14 31.37 7.52
N LYS A 50 9.35 32.15 6.46
CA LYS A 50 8.37 32.29 5.36
C LYS A 50 8.07 30.97 4.67
N SER A 51 9.09 30.12 4.46
CA SER A 51 8.88 28.78 3.90
C SER A 51 8.02 27.91 4.80
N LEU A 52 8.26 27.94 6.12
CA LEU A 52 7.44 27.19 7.07
C LEU A 52 6.01 27.73 7.13
N GLN A 53 5.84 29.06 7.15
CA GLN A 53 4.53 29.70 7.12
C GLN A 53 3.74 29.29 5.87
N LYS A 54 4.39 29.34 4.70
CA LYS A 54 3.77 28.87 3.45
C LYS A 54 3.38 27.40 3.52
N PHE A 55 4.25 26.54 4.05
CA PHE A 55 3.90 25.13 4.28
C PHE A 55 2.66 25.00 5.17
N MET A 56 2.59 25.75 6.28
CA MET A 56 1.44 25.73 7.20
C MET A 56 0.17 26.31 6.58
N ASP A 57 0.27 27.31 5.70
CA ASP A 57 -0.85 27.90 4.95
C ASP A 57 -1.37 26.93 3.87
N ASP A 58 -0.49 26.10 3.30
CA ASP A 58 -0.83 25.08 2.30
C ASP A 58 -1.34 23.75 2.94
N VAL A 59 -1.40 23.65 4.27
CA VAL A 59 -1.98 22.48 4.96
C VAL A 59 -3.50 22.55 4.88
N ASP A 60 -4.07 21.60 4.14
CA ASP A 60 -5.50 21.32 4.18
C ASP A 60 -5.84 20.31 5.26
N PHE A 61 -6.77 20.70 6.12
CA PHE A 61 -7.37 19.80 7.10
C PHE A 61 -8.56 19.09 6.45
N PHE A 62 -8.56 17.77 6.51
CA PHE A 62 -9.68 16.93 6.08
C PHE A 62 -10.25 16.16 7.26
N GLU A 63 -11.55 15.84 7.19
CA GLU A 63 -12.22 15.07 8.22
C GLU A 63 -11.56 13.70 8.30
N PRO A 64 -11.17 13.22 9.51
CA PRO A 64 -10.74 11.85 9.67
C PRO A 64 -11.91 10.95 9.26
N ASN A 65 -11.83 10.36 8.08
CA ASN A 65 -12.89 9.45 7.66
C ASN A 65 -12.77 8.17 8.49
N SER A 66 -13.93 7.61 8.86
CA SER A 66 -14.01 6.29 9.47
C SER A 66 -13.92 5.17 8.44
N LYS A 67 -13.62 5.50 7.17
CA LYS A 67 -13.56 4.49 6.12
C LYS A 67 -12.41 3.57 6.45
N LYS A 68 -12.69 2.28 6.50
CA LYS A 68 -11.62 1.30 6.67
C LYS A 68 -10.68 1.45 5.46
N PRO A 69 -9.36 1.34 5.65
CA PRO A 69 -8.44 1.28 4.53
C PRO A 69 -8.95 0.28 3.49
N TYR A 70 -8.95 0.69 2.22
CA TYR A 70 -9.39 -0.12 1.08
C TYR A 70 -10.88 -0.47 1.05
N GLU A 71 -11.78 0.19 1.80
CA GLU A 71 -13.23 -0.12 1.82
C GLU A 71 -13.88 -0.17 0.43
N ASP A 72 -13.47 0.73 -0.47
CA ASP A 72 -13.97 0.83 -1.85
C ASP A 72 -12.99 0.22 -2.88
N PHE A 73 -12.04 -0.62 -2.44
CA PHE A 73 -10.98 -1.12 -3.32
C PHE A 73 -11.54 -2.05 -4.41
N ASN A 74 -11.27 -1.70 -5.66
CA ASN A 74 -11.70 -2.43 -6.83
C ASN A 74 -10.61 -3.41 -7.30
N TRP A 75 -10.78 -4.67 -6.92
CA TRP A 75 -9.85 -5.75 -7.27
C TRP A 75 -9.78 -6.02 -8.77
N VAL A 76 -10.88 -5.87 -9.50
CA VAL A 76 -10.91 -6.11 -10.95
C VAL A 76 -10.01 -5.10 -11.63
N ASP A 77 -10.17 -3.81 -11.35
CA ASP A 77 -9.35 -2.77 -11.95
C ASP A 77 -7.90 -2.82 -11.48
N PHE A 78 -7.67 -3.20 -10.21
CA PHE A 78 -6.33 -3.39 -9.69
C PHE A 78 -5.56 -4.53 -10.39
N LEU A 79 -6.20 -5.69 -10.57
CA LEU A 79 -5.54 -6.89 -11.12
C LEU A 79 -5.38 -6.86 -12.64
N LYS A 80 -6.17 -6.06 -13.36
CA LYS A 80 -6.00 -5.89 -14.81
C LYS A 80 -4.56 -5.50 -15.13
N ASP A 81 -3.97 -6.23 -16.07
CA ASP A 81 -2.60 -6.05 -16.51
C ASP A 81 -1.56 -6.17 -15.37
N LYS A 82 -1.84 -7.01 -14.38
CA LYS A 82 -0.89 -7.32 -13.29
C LYS A 82 -0.43 -8.76 -13.30
N GLN A 83 0.76 -8.93 -12.78
CA GLN A 83 1.34 -10.19 -12.41
C GLN A 83 1.48 -10.23 -10.88
N LEU A 84 1.02 -11.32 -10.27
CA LEU A 84 1.23 -11.64 -8.86
C LEU A 84 2.29 -12.74 -8.76
N VAL A 85 3.29 -12.54 -7.92
CA VAL A 85 4.39 -13.51 -7.71
C VAL A 85 4.54 -13.83 -6.23
N ASN A 86 4.50 -15.12 -5.90
CA ASN A 86 4.94 -15.64 -4.61
C ASN A 86 6.15 -16.54 -4.80
N TYR A 87 7.18 -16.34 -3.99
CA TYR A 87 8.35 -17.20 -3.94
C TYR A 87 8.64 -17.56 -2.48
N THR A 88 8.70 -18.86 -2.21
CA THR A 88 8.99 -19.41 -0.87
C THR A 88 10.14 -20.40 -0.99
N TYR A 89 11.15 -20.27 -0.13
CA TYR A 89 12.27 -21.19 -0.02
C TYR A 89 12.34 -21.76 1.39
N MET A 90 12.55 -23.06 1.48
CA MET A 90 12.75 -23.80 2.72
C MET A 90 13.89 -24.80 2.52
N THR A 91 14.50 -25.27 3.60
CA THR A 91 15.56 -26.28 3.53
C THR A 91 15.04 -27.52 2.77
N GLY A 92 15.63 -27.79 1.60
CA GLY A 92 15.28 -28.93 0.76
C GLY A 92 14.03 -28.77 -0.13
N ALA A 93 13.36 -27.61 -0.16
CA ALA A 93 12.19 -27.37 -1.02
C ALA A 93 11.97 -25.90 -1.39
N SER A 94 11.32 -25.65 -2.52
CA SER A 94 10.92 -24.31 -2.94
C SER A 94 9.58 -24.32 -3.65
N LYS A 95 8.90 -23.18 -3.62
CA LYS A 95 7.63 -22.91 -4.30
C LYS A 95 7.72 -21.57 -4.99
N LYS A 96 7.38 -21.54 -6.28
CA LYS A 96 7.22 -20.33 -7.08
C LYS A 96 5.84 -20.37 -7.72
N ASN A 97 5.01 -19.40 -7.39
CA ASN A 97 3.70 -19.20 -7.99
C ASN A 97 3.71 -17.87 -8.73
N GLU A 98 3.37 -17.88 -10.01
CA GLU A 98 3.08 -16.68 -10.77
C GLU A 98 1.64 -16.76 -11.29
N LEU A 99 0.90 -15.68 -11.13
CA LEU A 99 -0.41 -15.47 -11.74
C LEU A 99 -0.33 -14.22 -12.59
N ARG A 100 -0.74 -14.30 -13.84
CA ARG A 100 -0.71 -13.19 -14.81
C ARG A 100 -2.12 -12.95 -15.30
N PHE A 101 -2.63 -11.75 -15.06
CA PHE A 101 -3.99 -11.35 -15.40
C PHE A 101 -3.98 -10.42 -16.60
N CYS A 102 -4.77 -10.74 -17.61
CA CYS A 102 -4.98 -9.89 -18.78
C CYS A 102 -6.26 -9.04 -18.61
N PRO A 103 -6.33 -7.86 -19.27
CA PRO A 103 -7.49 -6.98 -19.22
C PRO A 103 -8.79 -7.59 -19.76
N ASP A 104 -8.69 -8.58 -20.65
CA ASP A 104 -9.78 -9.29 -21.31
C ASP A 104 -10.43 -10.38 -20.44
N GLY A 105 -9.97 -10.55 -19.20
CA GLY A 105 -10.46 -11.59 -18.29
C GLY A 105 -9.75 -12.93 -18.43
N ASN A 106 -8.74 -13.05 -19.29
CA ASN A 106 -7.88 -14.24 -19.35
C ASN A 106 -6.76 -14.19 -18.29
N PHE A 107 -6.30 -15.35 -17.85
CA PHE A 107 -5.12 -15.46 -16.99
C PHE A 107 -4.20 -16.62 -17.41
N GLU A 108 -2.94 -16.51 -17.02
CA GLU A 108 -1.94 -17.58 -17.09
C GLU A 108 -1.32 -17.78 -15.70
N THR A 109 -1.19 -19.03 -15.24
CA THR A 109 -0.36 -19.36 -14.08
C THR A 109 0.94 -19.99 -14.50
N TYR A 110 1.97 -19.83 -13.67
CA TYR A 110 3.16 -20.66 -13.70
C TYR A 110 3.51 -21.10 -12.27
N ILE A 111 3.35 -22.39 -11.99
CA ILE A 111 3.62 -22.96 -10.67
C ILE A 111 4.78 -23.94 -10.76
N LYS A 112 5.84 -23.69 -9.99
CA LYS A 112 7.02 -24.56 -9.87
C LYS A 112 7.26 -24.87 -8.40
N GLN A 113 7.26 -26.16 -8.08
CA GLN A 113 7.59 -26.66 -6.75
C GLN A 113 8.79 -27.62 -6.84
N THR A 114 9.63 -27.64 -5.80
CA THR A 114 10.77 -28.54 -5.67
C THR A 114 10.78 -29.23 -4.30
N GLY A 115 11.56 -30.29 -4.14
CA GLY A 115 11.62 -31.03 -2.87
C GLY A 115 10.31 -31.70 -2.49
N PHE A 116 10.04 -31.75 -1.18
CA PHE A 116 8.82 -32.32 -0.61
C PHE A 116 7.53 -31.56 -1.00
N LEU A 117 7.64 -30.34 -1.53
CA LEU A 117 6.49 -29.54 -2.01
C LEU A 117 5.99 -29.98 -3.39
N LYS A 118 6.72 -30.82 -4.14
CA LYS A 118 6.32 -31.28 -5.49
C LYS A 118 5.01 -32.04 -5.52
N GLU A 119 4.72 -32.80 -4.47
CA GLU A 119 3.50 -33.60 -4.42
C GLU A 119 2.28 -32.78 -3.99
N GLN A 120 2.49 -31.58 -3.44
CA GLN A 120 1.40 -30.70 -3.06
C GLN A 120 0.80 -30.03 -4.29
N ASN A 121 -0.51 -30.19 -4.50
CA ASN A 121 -1.24 -29.48 -5.55
C ASN A 121 -0.70 -29.72 -6.98
N ARG A 122 -0.16 -30.92 -7.22
CA ARG A 122 0.47 -31.34 -8.49
C ARG A 122 -0.36 -31.04 -9.75
N LYS A 123 -1.69 -31.07 -9.65
CA LYS A 123 -2.59 -30.74 -10.78
C LYS A 123 -2.45 -29.30 -11.30
N TYR A 124 -2.00 -28.38 -10.45
CA TYR A 124 -1.79 -26.97 -10.79
C TYR A 124 -0.36 -26.66 -11.25
N MET A 125 0.58 -27.61 -11.14
CA MET A 125 1.98 -27.40 -11.56
C MET A 125 2.11 -27.11 -13.06
N GLY A 126 3.18 -26.37 -13.39
CA GLY A 126 3.50 -25.94 -14.74
C GLY A 126 2.71 -24.70 -15.15
N THR A 127 2.61 -24.49 -16.46
CA THR A 127 1.81 -23.40 -17.02
C THR A 127 0.37 -23.83 -17.21
N LYS A 128 -0.59 -23.06 -16.70
CA LYS A 128 -2.02 -23.26 -16.95
C LYS A 128 -2.65 -21.95 -17.40
N LYS A 129 -3.81 -22.05 -18.05
CA LYS A 129 -4.57 -20.90 -18.56
C LYS A 129 -6.05 -21.06 -18.26
N GLY A 130 -6.76 -19.95 -18.35
CA GLY A 130 -8.20 -19.91 -18.15
C GLY A 130 -8.71 -18.49 -18.06
N THR A 131 -9.89 -18.33 -17.47
CA THR A 131 -10.51 -17.03 -17.21
C THR A 131 -10.58 -16.73 -15.73
N TRP A 132 -10.53 -15.44 -15.37
CA TRP A 132 -10.59 -15.01 -13.98
C TRP A 132 -11.72 -14.02 -13.76
N THR A 133 -12.32 -14.08 -12.58
CA THR A 133 -13.28 -13.08 -12.12
C THR A 133 -13.05 -12.80 -10.64
N VAL A 134 -13.50 -11.64 -10.17
CA VAL A 134 -13.49 -11.31 -8.73
C VAL A 134 -14.91 -11.02 -8.28
N ILE A 135 -15.26 -11.57 -7.12
CA ILE A 135 -16.54 -11.39 -6.45
C ILE A 135 -16.27 -10.60 -5.16
N GLY A 136 -16.84 -9.40 -5.09
CA GLY A 136 -16.70 -8.49 -3.95
C GLY A 136 -15.73 -7.33 -4.21
N THR A 137 -15.84 -6.34 -3.33
CA THR A 137 -14.99 -5.15 -3.28
C THR A 137 -14.48 -4.98 -1.85
N GLY A 138 -13.52 -4.09 -1.67
CA GLY A 138 -13.03 -3.75 -0.35
C GLY A 138 -11.73 -4.45 0.02
N PRO A 139 -11.38 -4.53 1.31
CA PRO A 139 -10.12 -5.11 1.77
C PRO A 139 -10.02 -6.62 1.54
N SER A 140 -11.13 -7.30 1.23
CA SER A 140 -11.14 -8.71 0.87
C SER A 140 -12.13 -9.01 -0.24
N ALA A 141 -11.78 -9.92 -1.15
CA ALA A 141 -12.68 -10.40 -2.19
C ALA A 141 -12.40 -11.87 -2.53
N LYS A 142 -13.29 -12.52 -3.27
CA LYS A 142 -13.06 -13.88 -3.79
C LYS A 142 -12.58 -13.80 -5.25
N LEU A 143 -11.37 -14.30 -5.50
CA LEU A 143 -10.87 -14.55 -6.85
C LEU A 143 -11.28 -15.95 -7.31
N VAL A 144 -11.94 -16.02 -8.46
CA VAL A 144 -12.32 -17.27 -9.10
C VAL A 144 -11.46 -17.46 -10.35
N LEU A 145 -10.66 -18.53 -10.36
CA LEU A 145 -9.82 -18.95 -11.48
C LEU A 145 -10.46 -20.15 -12.17
N SER A 146 -11.02 -19.94 -13.35
CA SER A 146 -11.67 -20.99 -14.15
C SER A 146 -10.66 -21.56 -15.15
N PHE A 147 -9.99 -22.64 -14.78
CA PHE A 147 -8.98 -23.25 -15.65
C PHE A 147 -9.62 -24.08 -16.76
N GLU A 148 -9.03 -24.04 -17.97
CA GLU A 148 -9.53 -24.78 -19.13
C GLU A 148 -9.63 -26.30 -18.92
N LYS A 149 -8.74 -26.90 -18.10
CA LYS A 149 -8.56 -28.37 -18.00
C LYS A 149 -8.69 -28.97 -16.61
N ILE A 150 -8.72 -28.15 -15.56
CA ILE A 150 -8.61 -28.63 -14.16
C ILE A 150 -9.73 -28.11 -13.24
N GLY A 151 -10.73 -27.45 -13.83
CA GLY A 151 -11.88 -26.89 -13.12
C GLY A 151 -11.57 -25.57 -12.42
N ASN A 152 -12.52 -25.11 -11.62
CA ASN A 152 -12.42 -23.81 -10.97
C ASN A 152 -11.63 -23.90 -9.66
N LEU A 153 -10.90 -22.84 -9.35
CA LEU A 153 -10.24 -22.62 -8.06
C LEU A 153 -10.69 -21.29 -7.50
N GLU A 154 -11.18 -21.30 -6.28
CA GLU A 154 -11.53 -20.09 -5.55
C GLU A 154 -10.46 -19.80 -4.50
N VAL A 155 -10.01 -18.55 -4.44
CA VAL A 155 -9.07 -18.07 -3.43
C VAL A 155 -9.56 -16.74 -2.86
N VAL A 156 -9.27 -16.50 -1.59
CA VAL A 156 -9.55 -15.23 -0.93
C VAL A 156 -8.39 -14.28 -1.22
N LEU A 157 -8.71 -13.13 -1.80
CA LEU A 157 -7.83 -11.97 -1.92
C LEU A 157 -7.97 -11.12 -0.67
N GLU A 158 -6.85 -10.66 -0.13
CA GLU A 158 -6.86 -9.66 0.94
C GLU A 158 -5.82 -8.58 0.68
N MET A 159 -6.18 -7.34 1.02
CA MET A 159 -5.31 -6.17 1.03
C MET A 159 -5.06 -5.77 2.48
N GLN A 160 -3.83 -5.95 2.95
CA GLN A 160 -3.41 -5.62 4.31
C GLN A 160 -2.07 -4.87 4.26
N GLU A 161 -2.01 -3.66 4.81
CA GLU A 161 -0.76 -2.86 4.85
C GLU A 161 -0.06 -2.75 3.49
N GLU A 162 -0.82 -2.43 2.43
CA GLU A 162 -0.31 -2.36 1.03
C GLU A 162 0.25 -3.69 0.48
N ARG A 163 -0.10 -4.83 1.10
CA ARG A 163 0.30 -6.16 0.66
C ARG A 163 -0.93 -6.93 0.20
N VAL A 164 -0.80 -7.57 -0.95
CA VAL A 164 -1.80 -8.51 -1.47
C VAL A 164 -1.47 -9.90 -0.96
N SER A 165 -2.46 -10.58 -0.38
CA SER A 165 -2.39 -12.00 -0.03
C SER A 165 -3.44 -12.80 -0.78
N LEU A 166 -3.11 -14.06 -1.10
CA LEU A 166 -4.05 -15.06 -1.61
C LEU A 166 -4.08 -16.22 -0.60
N ASN A 167 -5.23 -16.47 0.03
CA ASN A 167 -5.39 -17.46 1.11
C ASN A 167 -4.31 -17.34 2.21
N GLY A 168 -3.97 -16.10 2.60
CA GLY A 168 -2.94 -15.82 3.61
C GLY A 168 -1.48 -15.88 3.12
N GLU A 169 -1.21 -16.31 1.89
CA GLU A 169 0.14 -16.25 1.31
C GLU A 169 0.36 -14.88 0.65
N ARG A 170 1.46 -14.19 0.98
CA ARG A 170 1.79 -12.87 0.40
C ARG A 170 2.24 -13.00 -1.06
N TYR A 171 1.76 -12.10 -1.91
CA TYR A 171 2.19 -11.96 -3.30
C TYR A 171 2.78 -10.56 -3.54
N PHE A 172 3.82 -10.51 -4.38
CA PHE A 172 4.38 -9.30 -4.94
C PHE A 172 3.67 -8.97 -6.25
N ILE A 173 3.45 -7.68 -6.51
CA ILE A 173 2.76 -7.20 -7.71
C ILE A 173 3.76 -6.58 -8.67
N SER A 174 3.61 -6.89 -9.96
CA SER A 174 4.34 -6.22 -11.05
C SER A 174 3.41 -6.02 -12.26
N ALA A 175 3.84 -5.22 -13.24
CA ALA A 175 3.18 -5.18 -14.54
C ALA A 175 3.23 -6.56 -15.22
N ASN A 176 2.21 -6.88 -16.02
CA ASN A 176 2.16 -8.14 -16.76
C ASN A 176 2.86 -7.99 -18.12
N PRO A 177 4.01 -8.66 -18.37
CA PRO A 177 4.74 -8.48 -19.62
C PRO A 177 4.14 -9.20 -20.82
N LYS A 178 3.09 -10.01 -20.63
CA LYS A 178 2.57 -10.95 -21.65
C LYS A 178 1.25 -10.56 -22.30
N CYS A 179 0.45 -9.71 -21.68
CA CYS A 179 -0.80 -9.26 -22.26
C CYS A 179 -0.48 -8.05 -23.15
N LYS A 180 -0.40 -8.27 -24.46
CA LYS A 180 -0.29 -7.22 -25.47
C LYS A 180 -1.58 -7.16 -26.25
#